data_AF-A0A925P001-F1
#
_entry.id   AF-A0A925P001-F1
#
_cell.length_a   1.000
_cell.length_b   1.000
_cell.length_c   1.000
_cell.angle_alpha   90.00
_cell.angle_beta   90.00
_cell.angle_gamma   90.00
#
_symmetry.space_group_name_H-M   'P 1'
#
loop_
_entity.id
_entity.type
_entity.pdbx_description
1 polymer ?
#
loop_
_entity_poly.entity_id
_entity_poly.type
_entity_poly.pdbx_seq_one_letter_code
_entity_poly.pdbx_strand_id
1 'polypeptide(L)'
;MEDRIKKFIDYMGITPSELADAIGVQRSNVTHVLKGRNKPSFQFIEKLLQIYPRINAKWLLLGEGSMIEGGAKPPTLFDQAPEPALINKPTDKVEREIINEPPPAPKEPTPPPVIKEKKEPENDLPGTLFGSEKPIERLIVFYNDQTFKVYNPSR
;
A
#
# COMPACT_ATOMS: atom_id res chain seq x y z
N MET A 1 -5.32 17.62 2.68
CA MET A 1 -4.31 16.53 2.58
C MET A 1 -4.27 15.99 1.17
N GLU A 2 -5.42 15.85 0.51
CA GLU A 2 -5.49 15.38 -0.86
C GLU A 2 -4.72 16.28 -1.83
N ASP A 3 -4.64 17.59 -1.61
CA ASP A 3 -3.75 18.48 -2.40
C ASP A 3 -2.28 18.09 -2.34
N ARG A 4 -1.82 17.53 -1.21
CA ARG A 4 -0.45 17.01 -1.07
C ARG A 4 -0.28 15.70 -1.84
N ILE A 5 -1.32 14.86 -1.87
CA ILE A 5 -1.34 13.64 -2.70
C ILE A 5 -1.38 14.00 -4.20
N LYS A 6 -2.21 14.97 -4.62
CA LYS A 6 -2.22 15.54 -5.98
C LYS A 6 -0.82 16.03 -6.37
N LYS A 7 -0.24 16.93 -5.56
CA LYS A 7 1.10 17.49 -5.81
C LYS A 7 2.19 16.42 -5.91
N PHE A 8 2.06 15.32 -5.14
CA PHE A 8 2.97 14.17 -5.25
C PHE A 8 2.76 13.37 -6.54
N ILE A 9 1.51 13.10 -6.93
CA ILE A 9 1.16 12.47 -8.22
C ILE A 9 1.74 13.29 -9.39
N ASP A 10 1.53 14.61 -9.36
CA ASP A 10 2.03 15.56 -10.36
C ASP A 10 3.58 15.56 -10.41
N TYR A 11 4.24 15.54 -9.25
CA TYR A 11 5.70 15.46 -9.14
C TYR A 11 6.27 14.16 -9.70
N MET A 12 5.56 13.03 -9.51
CA MET A 12 5.95 11.73 -10.04
C MET A 12 5.61 11.55 -11.54
N GLY A 13 4.76 12.40 -12.11
CA GLY A 13 4.30 12.29 -13.50
C GLY A 13 3.41 11.07 -13.76
N ILE A 14 2.78 10.50 -12.73
CA ILE A 14 1.92 9.31 -12.81
C ILE A 14 0.44 9.68 -12.81
N THR A 15 -0.42 8.78 -13.26
CA THR A 15 -1.88 8.93 -13.14
C THR A 15 -2.41 8.45 -11.78
N PRO A 16 -3.61 8.88 -11.37
CA PRO A 16 -4.29 8.33 -10.18
C PRO A 16 -4.54 6.82 -10.24
N SER A 17 -4.64 6.23 -11.44
CA SER A 17 -4.80 4.78 -11.60
C SER A 17 -3.49 4.04 -11.33
N GLU A 18 -2.38 4.52 -11.88
CA GLU A 18 -1.05 3.95 -11.62
C GLU A 18 -0.65 4.07 -10.16
N LEU A 19 -1.00 5.19 -9.48
CA LEU A 19 -0.80 5.29 -8.04
C LEU A 19 -1.58 4.19 -7.29
N ALA A 20 -2.85 3.96 -7.65
CA ALA A 20 -3.70 2.97 -6.99
C ALA A 20 -3.14 1.55 -7.16
N ASP A 21 -2.71 1.23 -8.38
CA ASP A 21 -2.15 -0.06 -8.73
C ASP A 21 -0.79 -0.27 -8.02
N ALA A 22 0.07 0.76 -7.98
CA ALA A 22 1.38 0.72 -7.31
C ALA A 22 1.28 0.54 -5.79
N ILE A 23 0.34 1.20 -5.12
CA ILE A 23 0.12 1.04 -3.66
C ILE A 23 -0.89 -0.08 -3.34
N GLY A 24 -1.36 -0.86 -4.32
CA GLY A 24 -2.26 -1.99 -4.12
C GLY A 24 -3.56 -1.61 -3.38
N VAL A 25 -4.27 -0.60 -3.89
CA VAL A 25 -5.61 -0.18 -3.44
C VAL A 25 -6.56 0.00 -4.63
N GLN A 26 -7.87 -0.03 -4.37
CA GLN A 26 -8.86 0.16 -5.44
C GLN A 26 -8.78 1.58 -6.04
N ARG A 27 -8.79 1.71 -7.37
CA ARG A 27 -8.73 3.01 -8.10
C ARG A 27 -9.83 4.01 -7.69
N SER A 28 -11.00 3.50 -7.29
CA SER A 28 -12.09 4.31 -6.72
C SER A 28 -11.68 5.00 -5.40
N ASN A 29 -10.88 4.34 -4.56
CA ASN A 29 -10.40 4.89 -3.29
C ASN A 29 -9.48 6.11 -3.53
N VAL A 30 -8.45 5.98 -4.39
CA VAL A 30 -7.62 7.13 -4.81
C VAL A 30 -8.50 8.25 -5.38
N THR A 31 -9.45 7.92 -6.26
CA THR A 31 -10.33 8.93 -6.88
C THR A 31 -11.18 9.69 -5.85
N HIS A 32 -11.72 9.01 -4.83
CA HIS A 32 -12.50 9.66 -3.76
C HIS A 32 -11.64 10.47 -2.78
N VAL A 33 -10.40 10.03 -2.52
CA VAL A 33 -9.41 10.79 -1.76
C VAL A 33 -9.04 12.08 -2.49
N LEU A 34 -8.67 12.02 -3.78
CA LEU A 34 -8.29 13.19 -4.57
C LEU A 34 -9.43 14.20 -4.77
N LYS A 35 -10.69 13.75 -4.71
CA LYS A 35 -11.89 14.59 -4.74
C LYS A 35 -12.28 15.15 -3.35
N GLY A 36 -11.48 14.91 -2.31
CA GLY A 36 -11.73 15.40 -0.95
C GLY A 36 -12.96 14.80 -0.25
N ARG A 37 -13.67 13.85 -0.87
CA ARG A 37 -14.87 13.23 -0.30
C ARG A 37 -14.54 12.25 0.83
N ASN A 38 -13.40 11.57 0.71
CA ASN A 38 -12.92 10.62 1.70
C ASN A 38 -11.55 11.05 2.24
N LYS A 39 -11.31 10.89 3.54
CA LYS A 39 -9.95 10.88 4.07
C LYS A 39 -9.26 9.56 3.66
N PRO A 40 -7.97 9.57 3.28
CA PRO A 40 -7.24 8.32 3.07
C PRO A 40 -7.17 7.53 4.38
N SER A 41 -7.32 6.22 4.31
CA SER A 41 -7.21 5.33 5.47
C SER A 41 -5.77 5.21 5.95
N PHE A 42 -5.55 4.73 7.18
CA PHE A 42 -4.20 4.42 7.67
C PHE A 42 -3.46 3.47 6.70
N GLN A 43 -4.13 2.39 6.26
CA GLN A 43 -3.62 1.45 5.27
C GLN A 43 -3.21 2.10 3.93
N PHE A 44 -3.93 3.13 3.48
CA PHE A 44 -3.53 3.89 2.29
C PHE A 44 -2.20 4.63 2.51
N ILE A 45 -2.09 5.32 3.65
CA ILE A 45 -0.92 6.13 4.00
C ILE A 45 0.31 5.23 4.26
N GLU A 46 0.12 4.12 4.96
CA GLU A 46 1.16 3.11 5.23
C GLU A 46 1.74 2.57 3.92
N LYS A 47 0.90 2.05 3.02
CA LYS A 47 1.37 1.54 1.72
C LYS A 47 2.00 2.64 0.85
N LEU A 48 1.47 3.86 0.86
CA LEU A 48 2.07 4.98 0.14
C LEU A 48 3.51 5.28 0.63
N LEU A 49 3.73 5.31 1.94
CA LEU A 49 5.05 5.56 2.52
C LEU A 49 6.00 4.36 2.37
N GLN A 50 5.49 3.13 2.37
CA GLN A 50 6.29 1.92 2.09
C GLN A 50 6.78 1.87 0.63
N ILE A 51 5.92 2.18 -0.34
CA ILE A 51 6.26 2.18 -1.77
C ILE A 51 7.12 3.41 -2.14
N TYR A 52 6.88 4.55 -1.50
CA TYR A 52 7.61 5.80 -1.76
C TYR A 52 8.31 6.31 -0.49
N PRO A 53 9.38 5.62 -0.01
CA PRO A 53 10.06 5.94 1.24
C PRO A 53 10.81 7.29 1.24
N ARG A 54 10.91 7.96 0.07
CA ARG A 54 11.42 9.33 -0.04
C ARG A 54 10.39 10.41 0.28
N ILE A 55 9.09 10.08 0.40
CA ILE A 55 8.07 11.03 0.81
C ILE A 55 8.24 11.33 2.30
N ASN A 56 8.35 12.62 2.64
CA ASN A 56 8.35 13.06 4.02
C ASN A 56 6.97 12.85 4.65
N ALA A 57 6.90 11.96 5.65
CA ALA A 57 5.66 11.64 6.35
C ALA A 57 5.07 12.84 7.10
N LYS A 58 5.92 13.71 7.68
CA LYS A 58 5.50 14.93 8.37
C LYS A 58 4.84 15.92 7.40
N TRP A 59 5.40 16.07 6.21
CA TRP A 59 4.80 16.87 5.14
C TRP A 59 3.47 16.29 4.67
N LEU A 60 3.39 14.98 4.42
CA LEU A 60 2.15 14.34 3.98
C LEU A 60 1.02 14.51 5.01
N LEU A 61 1.32 14.26 6.29
CA LEU A 61 0.36 14.28 7.38
C LEU A 61 0.00 15.69 7.85
N LEU A 62 1.00 16.48 8.25
CA LEU A 62 0.81 17.80 8.87
C LEU A 62 0.85 18.94 7.85
N GLY A 63 1.61 18.78 6.76
CA GLY A 63 1.88 19.84 5.77
C GLY A 63 3.18 20.59 6.03
N GLU A 64 3.98 20.16 7.01
CA GLU A 64 5.22 20.82 7.42
C GLU A 64 6.45 20.23 6.71
N GLY A 65 7.37 21.09 6.28
CA GLY A 65 8.63 20.67 5.65
C GLY A 65 8.55 20.52 4.13
N SER A 66 9.48 19.78 3.55
CA SER A 66 9.55 19.50 2.11
C SER A 66 8.85 18.18 1.77
N MET A 67 8.28 18.05 0.57
CA MET A 67 7.63 16.81 0.11
C MET A 67 8.59 15.61 0.13
N ILE A 68 9.83 15.82 -0.30
CA ILE A 68 10.84 14.77 -0.47
C ILE A 68 11.96 14.96 0.56
N GLU A 69 12.29 13.89 1.27
CA GLU A 69 13.44 13.87 2.19
C GLU A 69 14.76 13.85 1.41
N GLY A 70 15.77 14.57 1.92
CA GLY A 70 17.06 14.74 1.24
C GLY A 70 17.09 15.84 0.16
N GLY A 71 15.97 16.54 -0.09
CA GLY A 71 15.97 17.88 -0.68
C GLY A 71 16.57 18.04 -2.09
N ALA A 72 15.84 17.62 -3.12
CA ALA A 72 16.01 18.21 -4.44
C ALA A 72 15.35 19.61 -4.46
N LYS A 73 16.12 20.66 -4.15
CA LYS A 73 15.80 21.99 -4.69
C LYS A 73 15.91 21.87 -6.22
N PRO A 74 14.93 22.33 -7.01
CA PRO A 74 15.16 22.48 -8.45
C PRO A 74 16.33 23.46 -8.62
N PRO A 75 17.35 23.15 -9.45
CA PRO A 75 18.46 24.05 -9.66
C PRO A 75 17.93 25.35 -10.29
N THR A 76 17.98 26.44 -9.54
CA THR A 76 17.71 27.76 -10.09
C THR A 76 18.95 28.20 -10.86
N LEU A 77 18.76 28.94 -11.96
CA LEU A 77 19.84 29.46 -12.80
C LEU A 77 20.78 30.49 -12.11
N PHE A 78 20.63 30.68 -10.79
CA PHE A 78 21.29 31.73 -10.00
C PHE A 78 22.20 31.22 -8.88
N ASP A 79 22.36 29.91 -8.68
CA ASP A 79 23.25 29.33 -7.64
C ASP A 79 24.77 29.42 -7.98
N GLN A 80 25.18 30.36 -8.84
CA GLN A 80 26.61 30.64 -9.12
C GLN A 80 27.18 31.72 -8.20
N ALA A 81 27.59 31.31 -7.00
CA ALA A 81 28.66 31.95 -6.23
C ALA A 81 29.32 30.92 -5.30
N PRO A 82 30.62 30.59 -5.48
CA PRO A 82 31.33 29.70 -4.56
C PRO A 82 31.90 30.46 -3.37
N GLU A 83 31.54 30.08 -2.14
CA GLU A 83 32.30 30.44 -0.94
C GLU A 83 33.05 29.22 -0.37
N PRO A 84 34.24 29.45 0.23
CA PRO A 84 35.28 28.41 0.30
C PRO A 84 35.09 27.38 1.41
N ALA A 85 35.62 26.18 1.15
CA ALA A 85 35.64 25.07 2.10
C ALA A 85 36.58 25.32 3.28
N LEU A 86 36.16 24.90 4.48
CA LEU A 86 37.06 24.55 5.57
C LEU A 86 37.01 23.03 5.80
N ILE A 87 38.08 22.37 5.40
CA ILE A 87 38.35 20.94 5.62
C ILE A 87 38.81 20.76 7.07
N ASN A 88 38.28 19.77 7.78
CA ASN A 88 38.98 19.13 8.90
C ASN A 88 38.53 17.66 9.06
N LYS A 89 39.47 16.74 8.83
CA LYS A 89 39.46 15.30 9.16
C LYS A 89 40.85 15.02 9.75
N PRO A 90 40.99 14.25 10.86
CA PRO A 90 41.09 12.77 10.77
C PRO A 90 40.23 12.06 11.86
N THR A 91 39.66 10.86 11.69
CA THR A 91 40.22 9.50 11.42
C THR A 91 40.60 8.72 12.70
N ASP A 92 39.74 7.78 13.08
CA ASP A 92 40.05 6.45 13.67
C ASP A 92 38.95 5.50 13.17
N LYS A 93 39.22 4.40 12.45
CA LYS A 93 39.92 3.15 12.82
C LYS A 93 39.24 2.34 13.94
N VAL A 94 38.36 1.42 13.55
CA VAL A 94 38.28 0.07 14.15
C VAL A 94 38.14 -0.95 13.02
N GLU A 95 38.76 -2.12 13.21
CA GLU A 95 39.03 -3.17 12.23
C GLU A 95 37.78 -3.87 11.66
N ARG A 96 37.98 -4.61 10.55
CA ARG A 96 37.06 -5.64 10.08
C ARG A 96 37.48 -6.98 10.68
N GLU A 97 36.54 -7.77 11.19
CA GLU A 97 36.69 -9.23 11.22
C GLU A 97 35.73 -9.86 10.22
N ILE A 98 36.30 -10.71 9.35
CA ILE A 98 35.58 -11.52 8.38
C ILE A 98 35.69 -12.96 8.89
N ILE A 99 34.55 -13.57 9.21
CA ILE A 99 34.45 -15.03 9.38
C ILE A 99 33.46 -15.53 8.33
N ASN A 100 33.94 -16.44 7.48
CA ASN A 100 33.18 -17.05 6.39
C ASN A 100 32.37 -18.27 6.85
N GLU A 101 31.56 -18.81 5.92
CA GLU A 101 30.89 -20.12 5.92
C GLU A 101 29.44 -20.17 6.46
N PRO A 102 28.61 -21.15 6.00
CA PRO A 102 27.98 -21.10 4.68
C PRO A 102 26.43 -21.19 4.76
N PRO A 103 25.68 -21.02 3.64
CA PRO A 103 24.22 -20.92 3.68
C PRO A 103 23.53 -22.28 3.85
N PRO A 104 22.55 -22.43 4.78
CA PRO A 104 21.59 -23.52 4.75
C PRO A 104 20.43 -23.20 3.79
N ALA A 105 20.40 -23.93 2.67
CA ALA A 105 19.27 -23.94 1.72
C ALA A 105 18.11 -24.85 2.26
N PRO A 106 16.97 -25.04 1.56
CA PRO A 106 15.65 -24.91 2.19
C PRO A 106 15.11 -26.21 2.80
N LYS A 107 14.10 -26.09 3.68
CA LYS A 107 13.28 -27.21 4.17
C LYS A 107 11.79 -26.86 4.18
N GLU A 108 11.03 -27.42 3.25
CA GLU A 108 9.60 -27.72 3.45
C GLU A 108 9.49 -28.94 4.38
N PRO A 109 8.57 -28.94 5.36
CA PRO A 109 7.30 -29.71 5.26
C PRO A 109 6.11 -29.04 6.02
N THR A 110 4.81 -29.41 5.96
CA THR A 110 3.96 -30.30 5.11
C THR A 110 2.47 -29.92 5.36
N PRO A 111 1.52 -30.25 4.47
CA PRO A 111 0.07 -30.13 4.73
C PRO A 111 -0.46 -31.34 5.55
N PRO A 112 -1.77 -31.49 5.84
CA PRO A 112 -2.82 -30.53 6.23
C PRO A 112 -3.35 -30.89 7.65
N PRO A 113 -4.59 -30.51 8.04
CA PRO A 113 -5.55 -31.61 8.22
C PRO A 113 -6.93 -31.37 7.59
N VAL A 114 -7.67 -32.48 7.46
CA VAL A 114 -8.85 -32.66 6.61
C VAL A 114 -10.06 -33.04 7.47
N ILE A 115 -11.23 -32.48 7.12
CA ILE A 115 -12.61 -32.89 7.47
C ILE A 115 -13.01 -32.93 8.98
N LYS A 116 -14.05 -32.14 9.30
CA LYS A 116 -15.26 -32.70 9.92
C LYS A 116 -16.50 -32.17 9.21
N GLU A 117 -17.19 -33.06 8.50
CA GLU A 117 -18.56 -32.83 8.05
C GLU A 117 -19.46 -32.61 9.26
N LYS A 118 -20.39 -31.65 9.18
CA LYS A 118 -21.62 -31.73 9.97
C LYS A 118 -22.77 -31.11 9.19
N LYS A 119 -23.84 -31.91 9.11
CA LYS A 119 -25.06 -31.78 8.30
C LYS A 119 -25.68 -30.38 8.30
N GLU A 120 -26.42 -30.14 7.22
CA GLU A 120 -27.38 -29.06 7.01
C GLU A 120 -28.33 -28.87 8.20
N PRO A 121 -28.90 -27.66 8.30
CA PRO A 121 -30.34 -27.58 8.02
C PRO A 121 -30.61 -26.79 6.75
N GLU A 122 -31.57 -27.30 5.97
CA GLU A 122 -32.21 -26.58 4.89
C GLU A 122 -32.75 -25.24 5.40
N ASN A 123 -32.45 -24.16 4.68
CA ASN A 123 -33.23 -22.94 4.70
C ASN A 123 -33.37 -22.50 3.26
N ASP A 124 -34.48 -22.89 2.63
CA ASP A 124 -34.87 -22.38 1.31
C ASP A 124 -34.89 -20.85 1.36
N LEU A 125 -33.93 -20.22 0.68
CA LEU A 125 -34.08 -18.81 0.36
C LEU A 125 -35.19 -18.69 -0.69
N PRO A 126 -36.26 -17.90 -0.45
CA PRO A 126 -37.28 -17.68 -1.46
C PRO A 126 -36.65 -17.07 -2.73
N GLY A 127 -36.76 -17.79 -3.84
CA GLY A 127 -36.09 -17.51 -5.13
C GLY A 127 -36.52 -16.23 -5.85
N THR A 128 -37.21 -15.32 -5.17
CA THR A 128 -37.77 -14.06 -5.69
C THR A 128 -36.85 -12.84 -5.49
N LEU A 129 -35.73 -12.97 -4.78
CA LEU A 129 -34.82 -11.83 -4.53
C LEU A 129 -33.85 -11.51 -5.68
N PHE A 130 -33.54 -12.50 -6.53
CA PHE A 130 -32.54 -12.36 -7.60
C PHE A 130 -33.20 -12.45 -8.98
N GLY A 131 -33.89 -11.38 -9.37
CA GLY A 131 -34.67 -11.28 -10.61
C GLY A 131 -33.83 -11.22 -11.89
N SER A 132 -33.10 -12.29 -12.19
CA SER A 132 -32.40 -12.45 -13.47
C SER A 132 -32.31 -13.94 -13.86
N GLU A 133 -32.68 -14.27 -15.09
CA GLU A 133 -32.65 -15.63 -15.68
C GLU A 133 -31.23 -16.21 -15.86
N LYS A 134 -30.19 -15.56 -15.31
CA LYS A 134 -28.79 -15.95 -15.43
C LYS A 134 -28.36 -16.76 -14.20
N PRO A 135 -27.56 -17.82 -14.37
CA PRO A 135 -27.06 -18.60 -13.24
C PRO A 135 -26.19 -17.75 -12.31
N ILE A 136 -26.36 -17.95 -11.00
CA ILE A 136 -25.59 -17.24 -9.97
C ILE A 136 -24.19 -17.86 -9.88
N GLU A 137 -23.18 -17.14 -10.37
CA GLU A 137 -21.76 -17.54 -10.26
C GLU A 137 -21.30 -17.57 -8.78
N ARG A 138 -21.71 -16.57 -8.00
CA ARG A 138 -21.27 -16.37 -6.61
C ARG A 138 -22.30 -15.58 -5.80
N LEU A 139 -22.51 -15.99 -4.56
CA LEU A 139 -23.26 -15.25 -3.55
C LEU A 139 -22.33 -14.93 -2.37
N ILE A 140 -22.33 -13.68 -1.90
CA ILE A 140 -21.57 -13.25 -0.72
C ILE A 140 -22.56 -12.72 0.31
N VAL A 141 -22.61 -13.36 1.48
CA VAL A 141 -23.48 -12.98 2.60
C VAL A 141 -22.62 -12.29 3.65
N PHE A 142 -22.98 -11.05 4.00
CA PHE A 142 -22.34 -10.28 5.08
C PHE A 142 -23.15 -10.38 6.37
N TYR A 143 -22.46 -10.55 7.49
CA TYR A 143 -23.06 -10.60 8.83
C TYR A 143 -22.80 -9.27 9.58
N ASN A 144 -23.57 -9.03 10.64
CA ASN A 144 -23.47 -7.83 11.48
C ASN A 144 -22.20 -7.79 12.33
N ASP A 145 -21.53 -8.92 12.52
CA ASP A 145 -20.23 -9.07 13.19
C ASP A 145 -19.02 -8.78 12.27
N GLN A 146 -19.27 -8.26 11.06
CA GLN A 146 -18.30 -7.98 9.99
C GLN A 146 -17.67 -9.24 9.36
N THR A 147 -18.16 -10.43 9.68
CA THR A 147 -17.80 -11.65 8.95
C THR A 147 -18.59 -11.76 7.64
N PHE A 148 -18.14 -12.63 6.73
CA PHE A 148 -18.86 -12.96 5.51
C PHE A 148 -18.72 -14.44 5.16
N LYS A 149 -19.67 -14.96 4.39
CA LYS A 149 -19.59 -16.28 3.75
C LYS A 149 -19.72 -16.15 2.24
N VAL A 150 -18.95 -16.96 1.53
CA VAL A 150 -19.00 -17.06 0.06
C VAL A 150 -19.60 -18.41 -0.31
N TYR A 151 -20.64 -18.38 -1.12
CA TYR A 151 -21.27 -19.54 -1.73
C TYR A 151 -21.00 -19.48 -3.23
N ASN A 152 -20.66 -20.62 -3.83
CA ASN A 152 -20.49 -20.77 -5.27
C ASN A 152 -21.52 -21.81 -5.75
N PRO A 153 -22.77 -21.42 -6.08
CA PRO A 153 -23.86 -22.38 -6.38
C PRO A 153 -23.64 -23.22 -7.64
N SER A 154 -22.63 -22.88 -8.45
CA SER A 154 -22.30 -23.55 -9.72
C SER A 154 -21.28 -24.68 -9.56
N ARG A 155 -21.08 -25.25 -8.36
CA ARG A 155 -20.03 -26.24 -8.08
C ARG A 155 -20.44 -27.31 -7.07
#